data_AF-A0A1Y2CU50-F1
#
_entry.id   AF-A0A1Y2CU50-F1
#
_cell.length_a   1.000
_cell.length_b   1.000
_cell.length_c   1.000
_cell.angle_alpha   90.00
_cell.angle_beta   90.00
_cell.angle_gamma   90.00
#
_symmetry.space_group_name_H-M   'P 1'
#
loop_
_entity.id
_entity.type
_entity.pdbx_description
1 polymer ?
#
loop_
_entity_poly.entity_id
_entity_poly.type
_entity_poly.pdbx_seq_one_letter_code
_entity_poly.pdbx_strand_id
1 'polypeptide(L)'
;MDYQLHQNATLQATVTTVLGSLSLITGLIFIYFLGFLYTYSADLKAVLTVKNLLLFGLQLFQIGYFASHACYISFQISRPISVIEAVFLAGWESCFIWVSWTRSHDVFHVSSSPQAIKVFQVLVIITTVVTLIPPITILIDFNPEEGELAYIGSVLANGISIFILDTYFVFCYLMYLFQRTVETVELKGYEVDAVSIFRIIARYGLFASIATFACLCFVGGVASVSTDPNGDIYQYAIFIMLTDISCFLSTLCLVLMKMKLVRFRVCQKNKNIKK
;
A
#
# COMPACT_ATOMS: atom_id res chain seq x y z
N MET A 1 -22.34 10.83 -7.04
CA MET A 1 -22.57 9.38 -7.25
C MET A 1 -22.85 8.62 -5.97
N ASP A 2 -22.18 8.91 -4.85
CA ASP A 2 -22.42 8.22 -3.57
C ASP A 2 -23.90 8.20 -3.14
N TYR A 3 -24.61 9.31 -3.28
CA TYR A 3 -26.05 9.35 -2.98
C TYR A 3 -26.86 8.34 -3.81
N GLN A 4 -26.54 8.18 -5.09
CA GLN A 4 -27.22 7.20 -5.95
C GLN A 4 -26.84 5.77 -5.57
N LEU A 5 -25.60 5.53 -5.15
CA LEU A 5 -25.16 4.22 -4.62
C LEU A 5 -25.98 3.80 -3.40
N HIS A 6 -26.25 4.72 -2.48
CA HIS A 6 -27.10 4.48 -1.30
C HIS A 6 -28.57 4.21 -1.64
N GLN A 7 -29.05 4.65 -2.81
CA GLN A 7 -30.41 4.36 -3.27
C GLN A 7 -30.55 2.97 -3.90
N ASN A 8 -29.44 2.39 -4.39
CA ASN A 8 -29.43 1.06 -4.99
C ASN A 8 -28.99 0.00 -3.96
N ALA A 9 -29.96 -0.52 -3.19
CA ALA A 9 -29.72 -1.45 -2.09
C ALA A 9 -28.90 -2.69 -2.49
N THR A 10 -29.13 -3.24 -3.70
CA THR A 10 -28.40 -4.42 -4.18
C THR A 10 -26.93 -4.11 -4.42
N LEU A 11 -26.64 -2.98 -5.07
CA LEU A 11 -25.27 -2.58 -5.38
C LEU A 11 -24.53 -2.14 -4.12
N GLN A 12 -25.18 -1.38 -3.25
CA GLN A 12 -24.68 -1.01 -1.92
C GLN A 12 -24.28 -2.25 -1.12
N ALA A 13 -25.19 -3.23 -0.98
CA ALA A 13 -24.92 -4.47 -0.25
C ALA A 13 -23.75 -5.26 -0.87
N THR A 14 -23.61 -5.24 -2.19
CA THR A 14 -22.50 -5.90 -2.89
C THR A 14 -21.17 -5.25 -2.53
N VAL A 15 -21.04 -3.92 -2.65
CA VAL A 15 -19.79 -3.20 -2.36
C VAL A 15 -19.43 -3.36 -0.88
N THR A 16 -20.38 -3.18 0.03
CA THR A 16 -20.18 -3.41 1.47
C THR A 16 -19.70 -4.83 1.75
N THR A 17 -20.30 -5.85 1.12
CA THR A 17 -19.90 -7.25 1.34
C THR A 17 -18.47 -7.51 0.88
N VAL A 18 -18.08 -6.93 -0.26
CA VAL A 18 -16.70 -7.02 -0.77
C VAL A 18 -15.73 -6.37 0.22
N LEU A 19 -16.00 -5.14 0.66
CA LEU A 19 -15.17 -4.43 1.64
C LEU A 19 -15.06 -5.16 2.98
N GLY A 20 -16.19 -5.66 3.51
CA GLY A 20 -16.22 -6.46 4.73
C GLY A 20 -15.41 -7.76 4.60
N SER A 21 -15.50 -8.41 3.43
CA SER A 21 -14.69 -9.60 3.12
C SER A 21 -13.20 -9.28 3.04
N LEU A 22 -12.82 -8.17 2.41
CA LEU A 22 -11.43 -7.71 2.35
C LEU A 22 -10.88 -7.38 3.74
N SER A 23 -11.68 -6.72 4.60
CA SER A 23 -11.32 -6.43 5.99
C SER A 23 -11.07 -7.72 6.78
N LEU A 24 -11.99 -8.70 6.68
CA LEU A 24 -11.85 -10.01 7.33
C LEU A 24 -10.61 -10.77 6.84
N ILE A 25 -10.41 -10.87 5.52
CA ILE A 25 -9.26 -11.55 4.92
C ILE A 25 -7.95 -10.90 5.37
N THR A 26 -7.89 -9.56 5.37
CA THR A 26 -6.70 -8.83 5.82
C THR A 26 -6.44 -9.08 7.31
N GLY A 27 -7.49 -9.15 8.15
CA GLY A 27 -7.39 -9.53 9.56
C GLY A 27 -6.83 -10.94 9.76
N LEU A 28 -7.29 -11.91 8.97
CA LEU A 28 -6.78 -13.28 9.01
C LEU A 28 -5.30 -13.36 8.57
N ILE A 29 -4.94 -12.63 7.52
CA ILE A 29 -3.53 -12.51 7.07
C ILE A 29 -2.67 -11.89 8.17
N PHE A 30 -3.16 -10.86 8.85
CA PHE A 30 -2.45 -10.21 9.96
C PHE A 30 -2.18 -11.18 11.10
N ILE A 31 -3.19 -11.93 11.55
CA ILE A 31 -3.04 -12.94 12.61
C ILE A 31 -2.05 -14.03 12.18
N TYR A 32 -2.20 -14.54 10.95
CA TYR A 32 -1.30 -15.55 10.41
C TYR A 32 0.14 -15.03 10.32
N PHE A 33 0.33 -13.80 9.84
CA PHE A 33 1.64 -13.17 9.70
C PHE A 33 2.31 -12.95 11.06
N LEU A 34 1.55 -12.52 12.07
CA LEU A 34 2.04 -12.37 13.43
C LEU A 34 2.50 -13.73 14.00
N GLY A 35 1.68 -14.77 13.88
CA GLY A 35 2.02 -16.14 14.30
C GLY A 35 3.23 -16.70 13.54
N PHE A 36 3.31 -16.42 12.23
CA PHE A 36 4.47 -16.77 11.41
C PHE A 36 5.74 -16.08 11.91
N LEU A 37 5.72 -14.77 12.17
CA LEU A 37 6.89 -14.07 12.71
C LEU A 37 7.28 -14.58 14.09
N TYR A 38 6.31 -14.86 14.97
CA TYR A 38 6.59 -15.41 16.29
C TYR A 38 7.25 -16.79 16.21
N THR A 39 6.78 -17.66 15.31
CA THR A 39 7.30 -19.03 15.14
C THR A 39 8.73 -19.06 14.58
N TYR A 40 9.05 -18.16 13.65
CA TYR A 40 10.33 -18.15 12.94
C TYR A 40 11.35 -17.13 13.48
N SER A 41 11.00 -16.34 14.50
CA SER A 41 11.92 -15.42 15.17
C SER A 41 12.46 -16.03 16.45
N ALA A 42 13.71 -15.73 16.78
CA ALA A 42 14.34 -16.27 18.00
C ALA A 42 13.83 -15.60 19.28
N ASP A 43 13.43 -14.33 19.19
CA ASP A 43 12.98 -13.52 20.33
C ASP A 43 11.92 -12.48 19.92
N LEU A 44 11.21 -11.94 20.92
CA LEU A 44 10.18 -10.90 20.71
C LEU A 44 10.79 -9.60 20.14
N LYS A 45 12.06 -9.29 20.47
CA LYS A 45 12.74 -8.11 19.92
C LYS A 45 12.93 -8.23 18.40
N ALA A 46 13.22 -9.42 17.86
CA ALA A 46 13.25 -9.65 16.42
C ALA A 46 11.87 -9.53 15.75
N VAL A 47 10.79 -9.77 16.50
CA VAL A 47 9.42 -9.54 16.02
C VAL A 47 9.09 -8.05 16.01
N LEU A 48 9.45 -7.29 17.04
CA LEU A 48 9.11 -5.86 17.21
C LEU A 48 10.10 -4.88 16.56
N THR A 49 10.78 -5.30 15.49
CA THR A 49 11.62 -4.37 14.71
C THR A 49 10.77 -3.31 14.00
N VAL A 50 11.32 -2.11 13.79
CA VAL A 50 10.64 -1.00 13.09
C VAL A 50 10.04 -1.46 11.75
N LYS A 51 10.76 -2.26 10.97
CA LYS A 51 10.28 -2.76 9.66
C LYS A 51 9.11 -3.74 9.76
N ASN A 52 8.87 -4.35 10.92
CA ASN A 52 7.72 -5.22 11.17
C ASN A 52 6.57 -4.41 11.78
N LEU A 53 6.87 -3.47 12.68
CA LEU A 53 5.88 -2.54 13.23
C LEU A 53 5.19 -1.72 12.12
N LEU A 54 5.95 -1.24 11.13
CA LEU A 54 5.37 -0.57 9.97
C LEU A 54 4.45 -1.49 9.14
N LEU A 55 4.78 -2.79 9.01
CA LEU A 55 3.92 -3.77 8.34
C LEU A 55 2.67 -4.14 9.16
N PHE A 56 2.77 -4.11 10.49
CA PHE A 56 1.62 -4.28 11.37
C PHE A 56 0.70 -3.06 11.28
N GLY A 57 1.27 -1.86 11.35
CA GLY A 57 0.56 -0.61 11.12
C GLY A 57 -0.16 -0.63 9.78
N LEU A 58 0.55 -0.95 8.69
CA LEU A 58 -0.02 -1.07 7.34
C LEU A 58 -1.28 -1.96 7.33
N GLN A 59 -1.21 -3.16 7.89
CA GLN A 59 -2.35 -4.08 7.92
C GLN A 59 -3.48 -3.60 8.83
N LEU A 60 -3.17 -3.04 10.01
CA LEU A 60 -4.18 -2.50 10.93
C LEU A 60 -4.92 -1.31 10.31
N PHE A 61 -4.19 -0.38 9.67
CA PHE A 61 -4.80 0.73 8.96
C PHE A 61 -5.64 0.26 7.77
N GLN A 62 -5.21 -0.78 7.04
CA GLN A 62 -6.00 -1.35 5.95
C GLN A 62 -7.31 -2.01 6.44
N ILE A 63 -7.25 -2.79 7.52
CA ILE A 63 -8.43 -3.40 8.15
C ILE A 63 -9.42 -2.29 8.56
N GLY A 64 -8.89 -1.26 9.22
CA GLY A 64 -9.66 -0.08 9.64
C GLY A 64 -10.29 0.64 8.46
N TYR A 65 -9.52 0.90 7.40
CA TYR A 65 -9.98 1.55 6.18
C TYR A 65 -11.13 0.78 5.51
N PHE A 66 -10.96 -0.53 5.26
CA PHE A 66 -12.02 -1.33 4.65
C PHE A 66 -13.27 -1.41 5.53
N ALA A 67 -13.11 -1.50 6.86
CA ALA A 67 -14.25 -1.50 7.77
C ALA A 67 -14.97 -0.15 7.80
N SER A 68 -14.23 0.97 7.87
CA SER A 68 -14.82 2.31 7.86
C SER A 68 -15.44 2.66 6.52
N HIS A 69 -14.85 2.23 5.40
CA HIS A 69 -15.38 2.45 4.06
C HIS A 69 -16.65 1.61 3.82
N ALA A 70 -16.69 0.37 4.33
CA ALA A 70 -17.92 -0.42 4.35
C ALA A 70 -19.03 0.29 5.14
N CYS A 71 -18.69 0.85 6.31
CA CYS A 71 -19.61 1.66 7.11
C CYS A 71 -20.05 2.93 6.38
N TYR A 72 -19.14 3.63 5.69
CA TYR A 72 -19.45 4.82 4.89
C TYR A 72 -20.49 4.52 3.81
N ILE A 73 -20.36 3.38 3.13
CA ILE A 73 -21.29 2.95 2.08
C ILE A 73 -22.59 2.42 2.65
N SER A 74 -22.59 1.76 3.81
CA SER A 74 -23.79 1.13 4.38
C SER A 74 -24.69 2.07 5.18
N PHE A 75 -24.11 3.02 5.91
CA PHE A 75 -24.85 3.91 6.79
C PHE A 75 -25.14 5.25 6.10
N GLN A 76 -25.95 6.10 6.73
CA GLN A 76 -26.12 7.45 6.24
C GLN A 76 -24.78 8.19 6.25
N ILE A 77 -24.46 8.85 5.12
CA ILE A 77 -23.27 9.67 4.94
C ILE A 77 -23.17 10.63 6.12
N SER A 78 -22.18 10.40 6.98
CA SER A 78 -21.91 11.22 8.15
C SER A 78 -20.45 11.62 8.18
N ARG A 79 -20.20 12.90 8.45
CA ARG A 79 -18.86 13.47 8.50
C ARG A 79 -17.90 12.69 9.41
N PRO A 80 -18.29 12.19 10.61
CA PRO A 80 -17.40 11.40 11.45
C PRO A 80 -16.90 10.12 10.77
N ILE A 81 -17.77 9.42 10.02
CA ILE A 81 -17.38 8.18 9.31
C ILE A 81 -16.37 8.51 8.20
N SER A 82 -16.62 9.57 7.42
CA SER A 82 -15.70 10.02 6.37
C SER A 82 -14.34 10.44 6.92
N VAL A 83 -14.30 11.11 8.08
CA VAL A 83 -13.03 11.46 8.75
C VAL A 83 -12.27 10.20 9.19
N ILE A 84 -12.96 9.25 9.83
CA ILE A 84 -12.35 8.00 10.29
C ILE A 84 -11.75 7.23 9.11
N GLU A 85 -12.51 7.11 8.02
CA GLU A 85 -12.06 6.48 6.78
C GLU A 85 -10.81 7.16 6.20
N ALA A 86 -10.84 8.49 6.06
CA ALA A 86 -9.71 9.25 5.53
C ALA A 86 -8.46 9.12 6.42
N VAL A 87 -8.62 9.06 7.75
CA VAL A 87 -7.51 8.84 8.69
C VAL A 87 -6.93 7.44 8.52
N PHE A 88 -7.77 6.41 8.38
CA PHE A 88 -7.27 5.05 8.15
C PHE A 88 -6.56 4.92 6.80
N LEU A 89 -7.09 5.53 5.75
CA LEU A 89 -6.45 5.58 4.43
C LEU A 89 -5.09 6.29 4.50
N ALA A 90 -5.03 7.48 5.10
CA ALA A 90 -3.78 8.23 5.25
C ALA A 90 -2.72 7.46 6.05
N GLY A 91 -3.15 6.77 7.12
CA GLY A 91 -2.28 5.90 7.91
C GLY A 91 -1.76 4.70 7.11
N TRP A 92 -2.61 4.12 6.27
CA TRP A 92 -2.25 3.03 5.36
C TRP A 92 -1.21 3.49 4.33
N GLU A 93 -1.47 4.59 3.62
CA GLU A 93 -0.55 5.14 2.61
C GLU A 93 0.80 5.52 3.20
N SER A 94 0.78 6.17 4.37
CA SER A 94 2.00 6.52 5.10
C SER A 94 2.81 5.27 5.43
N CYS A 95 2.16 4.24 6.00
CA CYS A 95 2.83 2.98 6.27
C CYS A 95 3.35 2.32 4.98
N PHE A 96 2.60 2.37 3.89
CA PHE A 96 2.99 1.80 2.60
C PHE A 96 4.29 2.46 2.09
N ILE A 97 4.32 3.79 2.04
CA ILE A 97 5.49 4.57 1.59
C ILE A 97 6.71 4.22 2.45
N TRP A 98 6.57 4.20 3.78
CA TRP A 98 7.68 3.90 4.69
C TRP A 98 8.13 2.44 4.62
N VAL A 99 7.22 1.48 4.45
CA VAL A 99 7.59 0.07 4.24
C VAL A 99 8.36 -0.08 2.93
N SER A 100 7.83 0.47 1.83
CA SER A 100 8.47 0.43 0.52
C SER A 100 9.85 1.08 0.55
N TRP A 101 9.97 2.26 1.16
CA TRP A 101 11.26 2.94 1.34
C TRP A 101 12.25 2.11 2.17
N THR A 102 11.88 1.71 3.39
CA THR A 102 12.80 1.02 4.32
C THR A 102 13.24 -0.37 3.87
N ARG A 103 12.46 -1.01 2.98
CA ARG A 103 12.79 -2.31 2.41
C ARG A 103 13.66 -2.20 1.17
N SER A 104 13.52 -1.11 0.43
CA SER A 104 14.15 -0.96 -0.88
C SER A 104 15.32 0.01 -0.88
N HIS A 105 15.52 0.75 0.21
CA HIS A 105 16.67 1.62 0.43
C HIS A 105 18.01 0.95 0.09
N ASP A 106 18.22 -0.30 0.53
CA ASP A 106 19.47 -1.02 0.26
C ASP A 106 19.63 -1.39 -1.23
N VAL A 107 18.51 -1.65 -1.93
CA VAL A 107 18.50 -1.85 -3.38
C VAL A 107 18.81 -0.54 -4.12
N PHE A 108 18.30 0.58 -3.62
CA PHE A 108 18.51 1.91 -4.23
C PHE A 108 19.97 2.35 -4.15
N HIS A 109 20.70 2.03 -3.08
CA HIS A 109 22.14 2.30 -2.98
C HIS A 109 22.98 1.57 -4.04
N VAL A 110 22.46 0.46 -4.59
CA VAL A 110 23.13 -0.27 -5.68
C VAL A 110 22.83 0.37 -7.04
N SER A 111 21.64 0.97 -7.21
CA SER A 111 21.13 1.42 -8.50
C SER A 111 21.10 2.95 -8.67
N SER A 112 21.44 3.73 -7.65
CA SER A 112 21.24 5.18 -7.66
C SER A 112 22.35 5.93 -6.93
N SER A 113 22.55 7.20 -7.29
CA SER A 113 23.56 8.04 -6.65
C SER A 113 23.15 8.43 -5.21
N PRO A 114 24.12 8.71 -4.32
CA PRO A 114 23.81 9.15 -2.95
C PRO A 114 22.97 10.42 -2.90
N GLN A 115 23.13 11.31 -3.89
CA GLN A 115 22.33 12.54 -4.00
C GLN A 115 20.88 12.23 -4.35
N ALA A 116 20.64 11.34 -5.32
CA ALA A 116 19.29 10.91 -5.67
C ALA A 116 18.57 10.30 -4.45
N ILE A 117 19.26 9.45 -3.68
CA ILE A 117 18.68 8.84 -2.48
C ILE A 117 18.26 9.89 -1.44
N LYS A 118 19.07 10.93 -1.23
CA LYS A 118 18.70 12.03 -0.32
C LYS A 118 17.46 12.79 -0.82
N VAL A 119 17.38 13.07 -2.12
CA VAL A 119 16.22 13.74 -2.72
C VAL A 119 14.97 12.89 -2.52
N PHE A 120 15.02 11.59 -2.82
CA PHE A 120 13.88 10.69 -2.64
C PHE A 120 13.51 10.48 -1.17
N GLN A 121 14.48 10.54 -0.24
CA GLN A 121 14.17 10.53 1.19
C GLN A 121 13.35 11.76 1.60
N VAL A 122 13.69 12.94 1.07
CA VAL A 122 12.92 14.16 1.31
C VAL A 122 11.53 14.03 0.68
N LEU A 123 11.43 13.49 -0.54
CA LEU A 123 10.14 13.25 -1.19
C LEU A 123 9.26 12.27 -0.39
N VAL A 124 9.82 11.19 0.17
CA VAL A 124 9.08 10.26 1.06
C VAL A 124 8.47 11.01 2.25
N ILE A 125 9.22 11.92 2.88
CA ILE A 125 8.73 12.73 4.01
C ILE A 125 7.62 13.66 3.54
N ILE A 126 7.82 14.38 2.42
CA ILE A 126 6.82 15.29 1.86
C ILE A 126 5.54 14.53 1.52
N THR A 127 5.63 13.41 0.80
CA THR A 127 4.47 12.57 0.46
C THR A 127 3.75 12.09 1.72
N THR A 128 4.47 11.70 2.78
CA THR A 128 3.85 11.33 4.07
C THR A 128 3.09 12.49 4.71
N VAL A 129 3.52 13.74 4.50
CA VAL A 129 2.76 14.90 4.99
C VAL A 129 1.54 15.15 4.10
N VAL A 130 1.68 14.97 2.77
CA VAL A 130 0.60 15.15 1.80
C VAL A 130 -0.53 14.14 2.02
N THR A 131 -0.24 12.90 2.42
CA THR A 131 -1.27 11.89 2.75
C THR A 131 -2.18 12.32 3.91
N LEU A 132 -1.74 13.25 4.76
CA LEU A 132 -2.55 13.78 5.87
C LEU A 132 -3.48 14.92 5.44
N ILE A 133 -3.37 15.45 4.21
CA ILE A 133 -4.19 16.57 3.76
C ILE A 133 -5.67 16.17 3.59
N PRO A 134 -6.04 15.04 2.97
CA PRO A 134 -7.45 14.65 2.82
C PRO A 134 -8.26 14.58 4.13
N PRO A 135 -7.79 13.96 5.24
CA PRO A 135 -8.54 14.01 6.48
C PRO A 135 -8.64 15.43 7.07
N ILE A 136 -7.65 16.30 6.83
CA ILE A 136 -7.69 17.70 7.28
C ILE A 136 -8.73 18.50 6.49
N THR A 137 -8.86 18.30 5.18
CA THR A 137 -9.84 19.03 4.35
C THR A 137 -11.28 18.72 4.76
N ILE A 138 -11.58 17.48 5.17
CA ILE A 138 -12.91 17.10 5.70
C ILE A 138 -13.22 17.81 7.03
N LEU A 139 -12.20 18.13 7.84
CA LEU A 139 -12.38 18.79 9.14
C LEU A 139 -12.59 20.29 9.04
N ILE A 140 -12.29 20.91 7.90
CA ILE A 140 -12.50 22.33 7.68
C ILE A 140 -13.93 22.55 7.17
N ASP A 141 -14.62 23.54 7.75
CA ASP A 141 -15.95 23.94 7.32
C ASP A 141 -15.87 24.81 6.07
N PHE A 142 -15.87 24.16 4.90
CA PHE A 142 -16.04 24.81 3.60
C PHE A 142 -17.52 24.91 3.22
N ASN A 143 -17.82 25.80 2.28
CA ASN A 143 -19.07 25.70 1.53
C ASN A 143 -19.14 24.33 0.81
N PRO A 144 -20.31 23.69 0.64
CA PRO A 144 -20.40 22.32 0.13
C PRO A 144 -19.67 22.08 -1.20
N GLU A 145 -19.82 23.00 -2.17
CA GLU A 145 -19.17 22.91 -3.49
C GLU A 145 -17.63 23.08 -3.39
N GLU A 146 -17.17 24.03 -2.57
CA GLU A 146 -15.74 24.26 -2.34
C GLU A 146 -15.09 23.10 -1.58
N GLY A 147 -15.82 22.51 -0.63
CA GLY A 147 -15.37 21.37 0.18
C GLY A 147 -15.20 20.10 -0.64
N GLU A 148 -16.13 19.80 -1.55
CA GLU A 148 -16.02 18.66 -2.47
C GLU A 148 -14.81 18.82 -3.40
N LEU A 149 -14.63 20.00 -4.00
CA LEU A 149 -13.50 20.28 -4.88
C LEU A 149 -12.16 20.24 -4.12
N ALA A 150 -12.09 20.80 -2.91
CA ALA A 150 -10.90 20.75 -2.06
C ALA A 150 -10.55 19.31 -1.66
N TYR A 151 -11.55 18.49 -1.32
CA TYR A 151 -11.35 17.08 -1.00
C TYR A 151 -10.82 16.30 -2.21
N ILE A 152 -11.49 16.38 -3.36
CA ILE A 152 -11.06 15.71 -4.60
C ILE A 152 -9.63 16.16 -4.98
N GLY A 153 -9.36 17.47 -4.94
CA GLY A 153 -8.03 18.02 -5.21
C GLY A 153 -6.96 17.46 -4.27
N SER A 154 -7.27 17.31 -2.97
CA SER A 154 -6.35 16.74 -2.00
C SER A 154 -6.07 15.25 -2.22
N VAL A 155 -7.09 14.46 -2.57
CA VAL A 155 -6.95 13.03 -2.90
C VAL A 155 -6.10 12.85 -4.16
N LEU A 156 -6.33 13.66 -5.19
CA LEU A 156 -5.54 13.62 -6.43
C LEU A 156 -4.07 14.03 -6.18
N ALA A 157 -3.84 15.11 -5.42
CA ALA A 157 -2.49 15.55 -5.08
C ALA A 157 -1.71 14.45 -4.33
N ASN A 158 -2.38 13.79 -3.38
CA ASN A 158 -1.85 12.64 -2.67
C ASN A 158 -1.50 11.49 -3.63
N GLY A 159 -2.45 11.08 -4.48
CA GLY A 159 -2.23 10.03 -5.46
C GLY A 159 -1.05 10.31 -6.42
N ILE A 160 -0.93 11.55 -6.91
CA ILE A 160 0.20 11.99 -7.75
C ILE A 160 1.53 11.91 -6.99
N SER A 161 1.55 12.32 -5.73
CA SER A 161 2.77 12.27 -4.91
C SER A 161 3.23 10.84 -4.62
N ILE A 162 2.32 9.89 -4.44
CA ILE A 162 2.61 8.46 -4.35
C ILE A 162 3.10 7.92 -5.70
N PHE A 163 2.44 8.29 -6.80
CA PHE A 163 2.80 7.89 -8.16
C PHE A 163 4.25 8.22 -8.52
N ILE A 164 4.70 9.43 -8.17
CA ILE A 164 6.08 9.87 -8.43
C ILE A 164 7.09 8.99 -7.69
N LEU A 165 6.81 8.66 -6.41
CA LEU A 165 7.67 7.77 -5.63
C LEU A 165 7.68 6.34 -6.18
N ASP A 166 6.50 5.79 -6.50
CA ASP A 166 6.40 4.44 -7.04
C ASP A 166 7.05 4.30 -8.42
N THR A 167 7.00 5.34 -9.24
CA THR A 167 7.73 5.36 -10.53
C THR A 167 9.22 5.21 -10.32
N TYR A 168 9.78 5.93 -9.34
CA TYR A 168 11.18 5.77 -8.97
C TYR A 168 11.49 4.38 -8.41
N PHE A 169 10.63 3.86 -7.52
CA PHE A 169 10.81 2.51 -6.97
C PHE A 169 10.80 1.44 -8.07
N VAL A 170 9.83 1.50 -8.99
CA VAL A 170 9.75 0.61 -10.14
C VAL A 170 10.99 0.72 -11.02
N PHE A 171 11.43 1.95 -11.33
CA PHE A 171 12.67 2.15 -12.08
C PHE A 171 13.85 1.44 -11.41
N CYS A 172 14.07 1.65 -10.11
CA CYS A 172 15.14 0.98 -9.37
C CYS A 172 14.98 -0.54 -9.32
N TYR A 173 13.77 -1.07 -9.14
CA TYR A 173 13.52 -2.51 -9.13
C TYR A 173 13.81 -3.14 -10.49
N LEU A 174 13.35 -2.52 -11.57
CA LEU A 174 13.60 -3.00 -12.94
C LEU A 174 15.10 -2.94 -13.27
N MET A 175 15.75 -1.81 -12.96
CA MET A 175 17.20 -1.66 -13.12
C MET A 175 17.95 -2.76 -12.37
N TYR A 176 17.63 -3.00 -11.09
CA TYR A 176 18.22 -4.08 -10.32
C TYR A 176 17.96 -5.46 -10.96
N LEU A 177 16.72 -5.75 -11.36
CA LEU A 177 16.35 -7.04 -11.92
C LEU A 177 17.04 -7.33 -13.27
N PHE A 178 17.19 -6.34 -14.14
CA PHE A 178 17.80 -6.48 -15.47
C PHE A 178 19.32 -6.38 -15.45
N GLN A 179 19.92 -5.48 -14.68
CA GLN A 179 21.38 -5.33 -14.64
C GLN A 179 22.05 -6.52 -13.94
N ARG A 180 21.49 -6.99 -12.82
CA ARG A 180 22.08 -8.11 -12.06
C ARG A 180 21.77 -9.48 -12.65
N THR A 181 20.77 -9.63 -13.54
CA THR A 181 20.61 -10.90 -14.27
C THR A 181 21.80 -11.19 -15.17
N VAL A 182 22.49 -10.14 -15.65
CA VAL A 182 23.70 -10.27 -16.48
C VAL A 182 24.92 -10.66 -15.62
N GLU A 183 25.07 -10.08 -14.42
CA GLU A 183 26.24 -10.32 -13.54
C GLU A 183 26.17 -11.62 -12.71
N THR A 184 24.98 -12.21 -12.53
CA THR A 184 24.81 -13.42 -11.68
C THR A 184 25.42 -14.71 -12.22
N VAL A 185 25.97 -14.72 -13.43
CA VAL A 185 26.57 -15.92 -14.03
C VAL A 185 27.95 -16.24 -13.44
N GLU A 186 28.61 -15.30 -12.73
CA GLU A 186 30.04 -15.43 -12.37
C GLU A 186 30.36 -15.40 -10.87
N LEU A 187 29.39 -15.15 -9.98
CA LEU A 187 29.67 -14.91 -8.55
C LEU A 187 29.58 -16.17 -7.68
N LYS A 188 30.60 -16.40 -6.83
CA LYS A 188 30.64 -17.46 -5.79
C LYS A 188 30.79 -16.84 -4.39
N GLY A 189 30.05 -17.35 -3.39
CA GLY A 189 30.25 -17.02 -1.96
C GLY A 189 29.18 -16.10 -1.35
N TYR A 190 29.56 -15.27 -0.37
CA TYR A 190 28.69 -14.40 0.44
C TYR A 190 27.85 -13.40 -0.38
N GLU A 191 28.32 -13.04 -1.58
CA GLU A 191 27.64 -12.13 -2.49
C GLU A 191 26.37 -12.74 -3.11
N VAL A 192 26.29 -14.07 -3.21
CA VAL A 192 25.12 -14.79 -3.75
C VAL A 192 23.89 -14.63 -2.85
N ASP A 193 24.11 -14.51 -1.54
CA ASP A 193 23.04 -14.41 -0.54
C ASP A 193 22.41 -13.01 -0.54
N ALA A 194 23.24 -11.96 -0.64
CA ALA A 194 22.78 -10.58 -0.81
C ALA A 194 21.98 -10.40 -2.11
N VAL A 195 22.48 -10.98 -3.21
CA VAL A 195 21.79 -10.93 -4.51
C VAL A 195 20.41 -11.59 -4.45
N SER A 196 20.31 -12.75 -3.79
CA SER A 196 19.05 -13.48 -3.63
C SER A 196 18.02 -12.69 -2.79
N ILE A 197 18.47 -12.02 -1.73
CA ILE A 197 17.63 -11.16 -0.88
C ILE A 197 17.08 -9.97 -1.67
N PHE A 198 17.95 -9.25 -2.37
CA PHE A 198 17.54 -8.08 -3.15
C PHE A 198 16.63 -8.45 -4.33
N ARG A 199 16.83 -9.63 -4.94
CA ARG A 199 15.90 -10.14 -5.98
C ARG A 199 14.50 -10.40 -5.43
N ILE A 200 14.39 -10.90 -4.18
CA ILE A 200 13.09 -11.05 -3.52
C ILE A 200 12.47 -9.65 -3.33
N ILE A 201 13.24 -8.70 -2.79
CA ILE A 201 12.73 -7.34 -2.55
C ILE A 201 12.25 -6.69 -3.84
N ALA A 202 13.07 -6.70 -4.90
CA ALA A 202 12.74 -6.05 -6.16
C ALA A 202 11.50 -6.67 -6.83
N ARG A 203 11.32 -8.00 -6.77
CA ARG A 203 10.14 -8.65 -7.37
C ARG A 203 8.84 -8.28 -6.67
N TYR A 204 8.80 -8.44 -5.35
CA TYR A 204 7.57 -8.15 -4.60
C TYR A 204 7.31 -6.65 -4.50
N GLY A 205 8.37 -5.83 -4.43
CA GLY A 205 8.27 -4.37 -4.52
C GLY A 205 7.69 -3.92 -5.86
N LEU A 206 8.14 -4.49 -6.98
CA LEU A 206 7.59 -4.21 -8.30
C LEU A 206 6.10 -4.55 -8.39
N PHE A 207 5.69 -5.74 -7.92
CA PHE A 207 4.27 -6.11 -7.91
C PHE A 207 3.44 -5.21 -7.00
N ALA A 208 3.98 -4.80 -5.85
CA ALA A 208 3.30 -3.85 -4.96
C ALA A 208 3.08 -2.50 -5.65
N SER A 209 4.10 -1.94 -6.30
CA SER A 209 3.97 -0.67 -7.03
C SER A 209 3.06 -0.78 -8.26
N ILE A 210 3.04 -1.92 -8.97
CA ILE A 210 2.07 -2.16 -10.06
C ILE A 210 0.63 -2.15 -9.52
N ALA A 211 0.39 -2.78 -8.38
CA ALA A 211 -0.92 -2.75 -7.73
C ALA A 211 -1.30 -1.32 -7.31
N THR A 212 -0.36 -0.52 -6.81
CA THR A 212 -0.60 0.90 -6.50
C THR A 212 -0.89 1.73 -7.76
N PHE A 213 -0.20 1.48 -8.88
CA PHE A 213 -0.52 2.12 -10.15
C PHE A 213 -1.94 1.77 -10.63
N ALA A 214 -2.33 0.50 -10.52
CA ALA A 214 -3.69 0.08 -10.85
C ALA A 214 -4.73 0.79 -9.96
N CYS A 215 -4.46 0.90 -8.65
CA CYS A 215 -5.27 1.67 -7.72
C CYS A 215 -5.47 3.11 -8.20
N LEU A 216 -4.41 3.83 -8.55
CA LEU A 216 -4.50 5.21 -9.05
C LEU A 216 -5.31 5.34 -10.33
N CYS A 217 -5.17 4.40 -11.27
CA CYS A 217 -5.98 4.37 -12.48
C CYS A 217 -7.48 4.22 -12.15
N PHE A 218 -7.82 3.36 -11.18
CA PHE A 218 -9.20 3.17 -10.77
C PHE A 218 -9.74 4.37 -9.99
N VAL A 219 -8.94 5.03 -9.14
CA VAL A 219 -9.32 6.31 -8.51
C VAL A 219 -9.61 7.38 -9.58
N GLY A 220 -8.78 7.46 -10.62
CA GLY A 220 -9.05 8.32 -11.78
C GLY A 220 -10.37 7.97 -12.49
N GLY A 221 -10.68 6.66 -12.60
CA GLY A 221 -11.97 6.17 -13.07
C GLY A 221 -13.14 6.61 -12.19
N VAL A 222 -13.05 6.44 -10.88
CA VAL A 222 -14.04 6.93 -9.90
C VAL A 222 -14.26 8.44 -10.05
N ALA A 223 -13.19 9.23 -10.14
CA ALA A 223 -13.26 10.68 -10.36
C ALA A 223 -13.95 11.01 -11.69
N SER A 224 -13.58 10.34 -12.79
CA SER A 224 -14.20 10.60 -14.10
C SER A 224 -15.70 10.29 -14.11
N VAL A 225 -16.13 9.15 -13.57
CA VAL A 225 -17.54 8.74 -13.54
C VAL A 225 -18.34 9.60 -12.57
N SER A 226 -17.75 10.05 -11.46
CA SER A 226 -18.43 10.94 -10.50
C SER A 226 -18.67 12.36 -11.04
N THR A 227 -17.79 12.86 -11.90
CA THR A 227 -17.94 14.18 -12.54
C THR A 227 -18.84 14.18 -13.77
N ASP A 228 -19.13 13.02 -14.37
CA ASP A 228 -20.01 12.91 -15.54
C ASP A 228 -21.49 12.95 -15.12
N PRO A 229 -22.30 13.90 -15.63
CA PRO A 229 -23.75 13.94 -15.38
C PRO A 229 -24.49 12.66 -15.79
N ASN A 230 -23.94 11.90 -16.76
CA ASN A 230 -24.50 10.65 -17.24
C ASN A 230 -23.72 9.42 -16.75
N GLY A 231 -22.87 9.57 -15.73
CA GLY A 231 -22.02 8.50 -15.25
C GLY A 231 -22.81 7.27 -14.78
N ASP A 232 -22.36 6.08 -15.18
CA ASP A 232 -22.99 4.83 -14.81
C ASP A 232 -22.59 4.41 -13.38
N ILE A 233 -23.60 4.31 -12.51
CA ILE A 233 -23.46 3.86 -11.12
C ILE A 233 -22.80 2.47 -10.99
N TYR A 234 -23.01 1.57 -11.96
CA TYR A 234 -22.38 0.26 -11.93
C TYR A 234 -20.87 0.37 -12.20
N GLN A 235 -20.47 1.22 -13.14
CA GLN A 235 -19.05 1.49 -13.41
C GLN A 235 -18.39 2.16 -12.19
N TYR A 236 -19.08 3.10 -11.56
CA TYR A 236 -18.63 3.73 -10.31
C TYR A 236 -18.34 2.70 -9.22
N ALA A 237 -19.29 1.81 -8.94
CA ALA A 237 -19.14 0.75 -7.93
C ALA A 237 -18.02 -0.24 -8.28
N ILE A 238 -17.87 -0.60 -9.57
CA ILE A 238 -16.78 -1.47 -10.04
C ILE A 238 -15.42 -0.80 -9.79
N PHE A 239 -15.27 0.48 -10.12
CA PHE A 239 -14.01 1.19 -9.89
C PHE A 239 -13.66 1.34 -8.41
N ILE A 240 -14.66 1.55 -7.53
CA ILE A 240 -14.45 1.52 -6.08
C ILE A 240 -13.88 0.15 -5.67
N MET A 241 -14.60 -0.94 -5.99
CA MET A 241 -14.17 -2.29 -5.61
C MET A 241 -12.76 -2.63 -6.15
N LEU A 242 -12.45 -2.23 -7.39
CA LEU A 242 -11.14 -2.46 -7.99
C LEU A 242 -10.03 -1.63 -7.35
N THR A 243 -10.34 -0.42 -6.88
CA THR A 243 -9.42 0.42 -6.08
C THR A 243 -9.05 -0.30 -4.79
N ASP A 244 -10.04 -0.77 -4.04
CA ASP A 244 -9.84 -1.45 -2.76
C ASP A 244 -9.12 -2.80 -2.91
N ILE A 245 -9.44 -3.57 -3.95
CA ILE A 245 -8.72 -4.81 -4.29
C ILE A 245 -7.25 -4.51 -4.62
N SER A 246 -6.98 -3.44 -5.38
CA SER A 246 -5.61 -3.02 -5.69
C SER A 246 -4.81 -2.64 -4.44
N CYS A 247 -5.42 -1.90 -3.50
CA CYS A 247 -4.81 -1.60 -2.19
C CYS A 247 -4.53 -2.86 -1.36
N PHE A 248 -5.46 -3.83 -1.38
CA PHE A 248 -5.25 -5.12 -0.73
C PHE A 248 -4.05 -5.86 -1.33
N LEU A 249 -3.97 -5.93 -2.66
CA LEU A 249 -2.89 -6.63 -3.37
C LEU A 249 -1.52 -6.01 -3.10
N SER A 250 -1.40 -4.67 -3.04
CA SER A 250 -0.13 -4.01 -2.74
C SER A 250 0.37 -4.37 -1.33
N THR A 251 -0.53 -4.38 -0.35
CA THR A 251 -0.21 -4.79 1.03
C THR A 251 0.17 -6.26 1.12
N LEU A 252 -0.59 -7.14 0.46
CA LEU A 252 -0.31 -8.57 0.41
C LEU A 252 1.09 -8.84 -0.17
N CYS A 253 1.48 -8.13 -1.23
CA CYS A 253 2.82 -8.27 -1.82
C CYS A 253 3.93 -7.95 -0.81
N LEU A 254 3.78 -6.89 0.00
CA LEU A 254 4.77 -6.50 1.01
C LEU A 254 4.84 -7.48 2.19
N VAL A 255 3.70 -8.05 2.60
CA VAL A 255 3.65 -9.11 3.61
C VAL A 255 4.34 -10.38 3.10
N LEU A 256 4.01 -10.82 1.89
CA LEU A 256 4.63 -12.00 1.26
C LEU A 256 6.13 -11.82 1.06
N MET A 257 6.58 -10.62 0.69
CA MET A 257 8.00 -10.26 0.63
C MET A 257 8.68 -10.56 1.96
N LYS A 258 8.13 -10.04 3.07
CA LYS A 258 8.71 -10.24 4.40
C LYS A 258 8.71 -11.71 4.81
N MET A 259 7.61 -12.43 4.57
CA MET A 259 7.54 -13.87 4.85
C MET A 259 8.64 -14.65 4.11
N LYS A 260 8.82 -14.37 2.83
CA LYS A 260 9.84 -15.03 2.00
C LYS A 260 11.26 -14.71 2.48
N LEU A 261 11.52 -13.47 2.86
CA LEU A 261 12.81 -13.06 3.43
C LEU A 261 13.12 -13.78 4.74
N VAL A 262 12.13 -13.97 5.61
CA VAL A 262 12.31 -14.72 6.87
C VAL A 262 12.60 -16.19 6.58
N ARG A 263 11.82 -16.84 5.70
CA ARG A 263 12.08 -18.24 5.30
C ARG A 263 13.48 -18.41 4.72
N PHE A 264 13.90 -17.49 3.84
CA PHE A 264 15.24 -17.52 3.26
C PHE A 264 16.34 -17.52 4.33
N ARG A 265 16.25 -16.61 5.31
CA ARG A 265 17.22 -16.51 6.43
C ARG A 265 17.26 -17.78 7.28
N VAL A 266 16.10 -18.38 7.58
CA VAL A 266 16.02 -19.62 8.36
C VAL A 266 16.68 -20.78 7.61
N CYS A 267 16.40 -20.91 6.30
CA CYS A 267 17.04 -21.93 5.46
C CYS A 267 18.56 -21.76 5.40
N GLN A 268 19.05 -20.52 5.34
CA GLN A 268 20.49 -20.23 5.33
C GLN A 268 21.17 -20.63 6.64
N LYS A 269 20.58 -20.27 7.79
CA LYS A 269 21.08 -20.64 9.11
C LYS A 269 21.22 -22.16 9.25
N ASN A 270 20.23 -22.91 8.78
CA ASN A 270 20.26 -24.38 8.83
C ASN A 270 21.32 -25.01 7.92
N LYS A 271 21.69 -24.36 6.81
CA LYS A 271 22.79 -24.83 5.94
C LYS A 271 24.16 -24.61 6.58
N ASN A 272 24.34 -23.51 7.29
CA ASN A 272 25.62 -23.18 7.94
C ASN A 272 25.90 -24.05 9.17
N ILE A 273 24.88 -24.59 9.83
CA ILE A 273 25.05 -25.54 10.96
C ILE A 273 25.48 -26.95 10.46
N LYS A 274 25.22 -27.28 9.19
CA LYS A 274 25.54 -28.60 8.61
C LYS A 274 26.91 -28.67 7.94
N LYS A 275 27.64 -27.56 7.87
CA LYS A 275 29.03 -27.52 7.38
C LYS A 275 29.97 -27.52 8.59
#